data_AF-A0A5N6P0U6-F1
#
_entry.id   AF-A0A5N6P0U6-F1
#
_cell.length_a   1.000
_cell.length_b   1.000
_cell.length_c   1.000
_cell.angle_alpha   90.00
_cell.angle_beta   90.00
_cell.angle_gamma   90.00
#
_symmetry.space_group_name_H-M   'P 1'
#
loop_
_entity.id
_entity.type
_entity.pdbx_description
1 polymer ?
#
loop_
_entity_poly.entity_id
_entity_poly.type
_entity_poly.pdbx_seq_one_letter_code
_entity_poly.pdbx_strand_id
1 'polypeptide(L)'
;MTEMFAAVASQNSKIHSILISETEVGSTNKVPKLLDLTDYENWKGRFETHLNETDTNLWERILSPYERPKVVGTDLDQTLERLDVDQRKKYDSETKAYWMMSQAIPNQILHQFDEHKTSYGLWNALKARIDGNTKLKKMKGTDIRKEFENFNFIGNESLEALITRYRHLLTEVRKCGIEYTEEEKIDCFADALPEKWNSLVLILRENLPGMTLVEFIQKLEEQ
;
A
#
# COMPACT_ATOMS: atom_id res chain seq x y z
N MET A 1 27.42 -32.63 3.37
CA MET A 1 27.27 -31.63 2.29
C MET A 1 25.92 -30.92 2.39
N THR A 2 24.79 -31.63 2.33
CA THR A 2 23.43 -31.04 2.36
C THR A 2 23.09 -30.27 3.65
N GLU A 3 23.49 -30.75 4.82
CA GLU A 3 23.25 -30.05 6.10
C GLU A 3 24.06 -28.76 6.26
N MET A 4 25.30 -28.71 5.73
CA MET A 4 26.10 -27.48 5.73
C MET A 4 25.48 -26.41 4.84
N PHE A 5 24.94 -26.79 3.67
CA PHE A 5 24.25 -25.85 2.78
C PHE A 5 22.97 -25.29 3.43
N ALA A 6 22.21 -26.12 4.15
CA ALA A 6 21.01 -25.67 4.88
C ALA A 6 21.36 -24.70 6.03
N ALA A 7 22.44 -24.96 6.77
CA ALA A 7 22.92 -24.08 7.84
C ALA A 7 23.38 -22.71 7.31
N VAL A 8 24.13 -22.70 6.21
CA VAL A 8 24.59 -21.46 5.55
C VAL A 8 23.43 -20.65 4.99
N ALA A 9 22.43 -21.30 4.37
CA ALA A 9 21.22 -20.63 3.89
C ALA A 9 20.41 -20.02 5.05
N SER A 10 20.25 -20.73 6.17
CA SER A 10 19.57 -20.22 7.37
C SER A 10 20.29 -19.01 7.99
N GLN A 11 21.63 -19.05 8.06
CA GLN A 11 22.43 -17.95 8.59
C GLN A 11 22.38 -16.72 7.70
N ASN A 12 22.45 -16.89 6.37
CA ASN A 12 22.29 -15.80 5.41
C ASN A 12 20.89 -15.17 5.52
N SER A 13 19.84 -15.98 5.66
CA SER A 13 18.48 -15.47 5.88
C SER A 13 18.37 -14.63 7.16
N LYS A 14 19.02 -15.04 8.25
CA LYS A 14 19.04 -14.29 9.52
C LYS A 14 19.83 -12.98 9.41
N ILE A 15 20.97 -12.99 8.73
CA ILE A 15 21.77 -11.77 8.49
C ILE A 15 20.97 -10.80 7.61
N HIS A 16 20.32 -11.29 6.55
CA HIS A 16 19.44 -10.47 5.72
C HIS A 16 18.28 -9.88 6.52
N SER A 17 17.62 -10.64 7.41
CA SER A 17 16.53 -10.10 8.24
C SER A 17 17.02 -9.04 9.23
N ILE A 18 18.21 -9.21 9.82
CA ILE A 18 18.82 -8.22 10.71
C ILE A 18 19.16 -6.95 9.94
N LEU A 19 19.76 -7.08 8.75
CA LEU A 19 20.12 -5.93 7.91
C LEU A 19 18.90 -5.14 7.44
N ILE A 20 17.81 -5.84 7.10
CA ILE A 20 16.53 -5.21 6.73
C ILE A 20 15.96 -4.47 7.93
N SER A 21 15.95 -5.09 9.12
CA SER A 21 15.49 -4.46 10.36
C SER A 21 16.31 -3.21 10.72
N GLU A 22 17.64 -3.26 10.68
CA GLU A 22 18.48 -2.08 10.91
C GLU A 22 18.23 -0.95 9.89
N THR A 23 17.89 -1.31 8.65
CA THR A 23 17.56 -0.35 7.59
C THR A 23 16.18 0.28 7.82
N GLU A 24 15.24 -0.47 8.38
CA GLU A 24 13.86 -0.07 8.67
C GLU A 24 13.72 0.80 9.94
N VAL A 25 14.47 0.45 10.99
CA VAL A 25 14.43 1.14 12.28
C VAL A 25 15.35 2.37 12.30
N GLY A 26 16.39 2.38 11.47
CA GLY A 26 17.41 3.43 11.47
C GLY A 26 18.37 3.30 12.66
N SER A 27 19.37 4.17 12.71
CA SER A 27 20.30 4.30 13.84
C SER A 27 20.73 5.76 13.99
N THR A 28 21.54 6.09 15.00
CA THR A 28 22.07 7.46 15.19
C THR A 28 22.75 8.03 13.93
N ASN A 29 23.31 7.16 13.08
CA ASN A 29 24.01 7.55 11.85
C ASN A 29 23.28 7.12 10.56
N LYS A 30 22.09 6.50 10.65
CA LYS A 30 21.34 6.01 9.48
C LYS A 30 19.87 6.41 9.57
N VAL A 31 19.40 7.09 8.53
CA VAL A 31 18.00 7.48 8.42
C VAL A 31 17.11 6.23 8.29
N PRO A 32 16.01 6.11 9.06
CA PRO A 32 15.07 5.01 8.92
C PRO A 32 14.43 5.02 7.53
N LYS A 33 14.44 3.88 6.83
CA LYS A 33 13.88 3.79 5.48
C LYS A 33 12.41 3.38 5.48
N LEU A 34 11.64 3.99 4.58
CA LEU A 34 10.27 3.60 4.29
C LEU A 34 10.29 2.42 3.32
N LEU A 35 10.39 1.20 3.85
CA LEU A 35 10.45 -0.02 3.04
C LEU A 35 9.09 -0.39 2.41
N ASP A 36 8.01 -0.17 3.15
CA ASP A 36 6.64 -0.38 2.70
C ASP A 36 5.79 0.86 3.02
N LEU A 37 4.96 1.29 2.06
CA LEU A 37 4.00 2.37 2.24
C LEU A 37 2.94 2.04 3.30
N THR A 38 2.70 0.76 3.59
CA THR A 38 1.79 0.34 4.67
C THR A 38 2.33 0.69 6.07
N ASP A 39 3.65 0.78 6.22
CA ASP A 39 4.31 1.13 7.48
C ASP A 39 4.46 2.65 7.68
N TYR A 40 3.88 3.46 6.79
CA TYR A 40 4.10 4.90 6.77
C TYR A 40 3.87 5.59 8.12
N GLU A 41 2.81 5.27 8.86
CA GLU A 41 2.53 5.92 10.14
C GLU A 41 3.58 5.59 11.22
N ASN A 42 4.05 4.34 11.28
CA ASN A 42 5.11 3.97 12.21
C ASN A 42 6.45 4.55 11.76
N TRP A 43 6.78 4.44 10.46
CA TRP A 43 7.98 5.01 9.86
C TRP A 43 8.05 6.52 10.09
N LYS A 44 6.93 7.24 9.93
CA LYS A 44 6.84 8.68 10.21
C LYS A 44 7.26 8.98 11.64
N GLY A 45 6.78 8.23 12.63
CA GLY A 45 7.20 8.42 14.02
C GLY A 45 8.69 8.17 14.24
N ARG A 46 9.26 7.14 13.59
CA ARG A 46 10.71 6.86 13.63
C ARG A 46 11.51 7.97 12.96
N PHE A 47 11.05 8.46 11.81
CA PHE A 47 11.71 9.49 11.02
C PHE A 47 11.68 10.86 11.73
N GLU A 48 10.54 11.25 12.31
CA GLU A 48 10.41 12.44 13.15
C GLU A 48 11.36 12.40 14.35
N THR A 49 11.40 11.28 15.06
CA THR A 49 12.32 11.08 16.20
C THR A 49 13.78 11.24 15.76
N HIS A 50 14.17 10.59 14.66
CA HIS A 50 15.54 10.65 14.14
C HIS A 50 15.96 12.07 13.70
N LEU A 51 15.06 12.83 13.07
CA LEU A 51 15.32 14.22 12.70
C LEU A 51 15.50 15.10 13.94
N ASN A 52 14.63 14.96 14.94
CA ASN A 52 14.69 15.74 16.18
C ASN A 52 15.93 15.43 17.02
N GLU A 53 16.40 14.18 17.03
CA GLU A 53 17.68 13.80 17.65
C GLU A 53 18.88 14.45 16.95
N THR A 54 18.78 14.64 15.63
CA THR A 54 19.86 15.21 14.81
C THR A 54 19.94 16.73 14.94
N ASP A 55 18.81 17.42 14.80
CA ASP A 55 18.63 18.86 15.01
C ASP A 55 17.12 19.15 15.06
N THR A 56 16.67 19.76 16.16
CA THR A 56 15.26 20.03 16.44
C THR A 56 14.58 20.91 15.40
N ASN A 57 15.34 21.63 14.56
CA ASN A 57 14.79 22.48 13.50
C ASN A 57 14.45 21.69 12.21
N LEU A 58 14.95 20.45 12.05
CA LEU A 58 14.79 19.69 10.81
C LEU A 58 13.35 19.24 10.59
N TRP A 59 12.67 18.81 11.65
CA TRP A 59 11.25 18.43 11.53
C TRP A 59 10.37 19.61 11.14
N GLU A 60 10.69 20.81 11.64
CA GLU A 60 9.97 22.02 11.24
C GLU A 60 10.14 22.33 9.74
N ARG A 61 11.30 22.03 9.14
CA ARG A 61 11.52 22.17 7.69
C ARG A 61 10.64 21.21 6.88
N ILE A 62 10.44 19.99 7.37
CA ILE A 62 9.52 19.01 6.75
C ILE A 62 8.07 19.53 6.75
N LEU A 63 7.68 20.28 7.78
CA LEU A 63 6.32 20.76 7.96
C LEU A 63 6.06 22.17 7.41
N SER A 64 7.10 22.92 7.07
CA SER A 64 6.98 24.32 6.64
C SER A 64 7.65 24.56 5.29
N PRO A 65 7.02 25.29 4.37
CA PRO A 65 7.66 25.63 3.11
C PRO A 65 8.92 26.46 3.34
N TYR A 66 9.96 26.15 2.58
CA TYR A 66 11.18 26.93 2.51
C TYR A 66 11.28 27.56 1.13
N GLU A 67 11.61 28.84 1.10
CA GLU A 67 11.98 29.56 -0.11
C GLU A 67 13.32 30.23 0.11
N ARG A 68 14.19 30.12 -0.89
CA ARG A 68 15.48 30.78 -0.88
C ARG A 68 15.28 32.29 -1.10
N PRO A 69 15.96 33.16 -0.34
CA PRO A 69 15.88 34.60 -0.58
C PRO A 69 16.23 34.95 -2.02
N LYS A 70 15.42 35.81 -2.65
CA LYS A 70 15.62 36.28 -4.03
C LYS A 70 16.43 37.58 -4.08
N VAL A 71 17.16 37.79 -5.17
CA VAL A 71 17.87 39.05 -5.43
C VAL A 71 16.82 40.14 -5.67
N VAL A 72 16.96 41.28 -4.96
CA VAL A 72 16.01 42.39 -4.99
C VAL A 72 15.68 42.80 -6.43
N GLY A 73 14.39 42.80 -6.77
CA GLY A 73 13.90 43.19 -8.10
C GLY A 73 14.03 42.10 -9.17
N THR A 74 14.37 40.86 -8.81
CA THR A 74 14.45 39.72 -9.74
C THR A 74 13.82 38.46 -9.15
N ASP A 75 13.54 37.47 -9.99
CA ASP A 75 13.12 36.14 -9.57
C ASP A 75 14.28 35.16 -9.31
N LEU A 76 15.52 35.65 -9.32
CA LEU A 76 16.71 34.82 -9.14
C LEU A 76 17.05 34.65 -7.66
N ASP A 77 17.43 33.44 -7.28
CA ASP A 77 17.93 33.13 -5.94
C ASP A 77 19.22 33.88 -5.62
N GLN A 78 19.34 34.39 -4.39
CA GLN A 78 20.57 35.00 -3.89
C GLN A 78 21.67 33.96 -3.75
N THR A 79 22.90 34.34 -4.09
CA THR A 79 24.09 33.51 -3.84
C THR A 79 24.29 33.26 -2.35
N LEU A 80 24.88 32.12 -1.98
CA LEU A 80 25.07 31.74 -0.57
C LEU A 80 25.95 32.73 0.22
N GLU A 81 26.78 33.50 -0.47
CA GLU A 81 27.65 34.54 0.11
C GLU A 81 26.89 35.81 0.52
N ARG A 82 25.71 36.04 -0.07
CA ARG A 82 24.86 37.20 0.21
C ARG A 82 23.81 36.95 1.28
N LEU A 83 23.65 35.69 1.69
CA LEU A 83 22.75 35.31 2.76
C LEU A 83 23.28 35.80 4.11
N ASP A 84 22.40 36.37 4.92
CA ASP A 84 22.73 36.64 6.32
C ASP A 84 22.88 35.34 7.12
N VAL A 85 23.33 35.46 8.38
CA VAL A 85 23.60 34.31 9.25
C VAL A 85 22.35 33.44 9.48
N ASP A 86 21.17 34.05 9.63
CA ASP A 86 19.91 33.33 9.86
C ASP A 86 19.40 32.67 8.58
N GLN A 87 19.45 33.38 7.46
CA GLN A 87 19.12 32.85 6.14
C GLN A 87 20.01 31.67 5.76
N ARG A 88 21.32 31.76 6.04
CA ARG A 88 22.26 30.68 5.80
C ARG A 88 21.93 29.47 6.67
N LYS A 89 21.64 29.68 7.95
CA LYS A 89 21.22 28.60 8.85
C LYS A 89 19.95 27.88 8.36
N LYS A 90 18.96 28.63 7.86
CA LYS A 90 17.72 28.08 7.26
C LYS A 90 17.99 27.30 5.97
N TYR A 91 18.88 27.80 5.11
CA TYR A 91 19.28 27.10 3.90
C TYR A 91 19.97 25.76 4.22
N ASP A 92 20.91 25.77 5.18
CA ASP A 92 21.67 24.59 5.57
C ASP A 92 20.75 23.54 6.22
N SER A 93 19.80 23.97 7.08
CA SER A 93 18.82 23.06 7.69
C SER A 93 17.83 22.48 6.68
N GLU A 94 17.34 23.28 5.72
CA GLU A 94 16.50 22.78 4.62
C GLU A 94 17.25 21.76 3.77
N THR A 95 18.47 22.08 3.36
CA THR A 95 19.30 21.19 2.53
C THR A 95 19.52 19.84 3.23
N LYS A 96 19.78 19.87 4.54
CA LYS A 96 19.94 18.68 5.37
C LYS A 96 18.62 17.89 5.49
N ALA A 97 17.50 18.56 5.75
CA ALA A 97 16.19 17.93 5.84
C ALA A 97 15.80 17.23 4.52
N TYR A 98 15.99 17.90 3.38
CA TYR A 98 15.73 17.33 2.06
C TYR A 98 16.62 16.12 1.76
N TRP A 99 17.91 16.19 2.10
CA TRP A 99 18.83 15.06 1.95
C TRP A 99 18.39 13.86 2.80
N MET A 100 18.04 14.06 4.08
CA MET A 100 17.57 12.98 4.95
C MET A 100 16.26 12.38 4.46
N MET A 101 15.30 13.20 4.02
CA MET A 101 14.05 12.72 3.40
C MET A 101 14.32 11.87 2.15
N SER A 102 15.25 12.32 1.30
CA SER A 102 15.65 11.58 0.10
C SER A 102 16.33 10.24 0.43
N GLN A 103 17.08 10.15 1.54
CA GLN A 103 17.69 8.89 2.00
C GLN A 103 16.67 7.92 2.61
N ALA A 104 15.62 8.45 3.23
CA ALA A 104 14.56 7.66 3.85
C ALA A 104 13.66 6.96 2.82
N ILE A 105 13.46 7.58 1.65
CA ILE A 105 12.64 7.02 0.58
C ILE A 105 13.52 6.12 -0.31
N PRO A 106 13.14 4.85 -0.58
CA PRO A 106 13.85 4.01 -1.53
C PRO A 106 13.91 4.64 -2.94
N ASN A 107 15.04 4.52 -3.63
CA ASN A 107 15.25 5.05 -4.99
C ASN A 107 14.17 4.60 -6.00
N GLN A 108 13.60 3.41 -5.80
CA GLN A 108 12.50 2.86 -6.61
C GLN A 108 11.20 3.67 -6.51
N ILE A 109 11.04 4.49 -5.46
CA ILE A 109 9.87 5.36 -5.26
C ILE A 109 10.28 6.82 -5.43
N LEU A 110 11.48 7.19 -4.98
CA LEU A 110 11.96 8.59 -4.99
C LEU A 110 11.93 9.25 -6.38
N HIS A 111 12.24 8.50 -7.45
CA HIS A 111 12.23 9.05 -8.82
C HIS A 111 10.84 9.56 -9.28
N GLN A 112 9.77 9.16 -8.59
CA GLN A 112 8.40 9.57 -8.90
C GLN A 112 8.05 10.93 -8.28
N PHE A 113 8.99 11.55 -7.56
CA PHE A 113 8.85 12.82 -6.86
C PHE A 113 9.92 13.83 -7.31
N ASP A 114 10.49 13.64 -8.49
CA ASP A 114 11.62 14.42 -9.00
C ASP A 114 11.31 15.91 -9.15
N GLU A 115 10.06 16.29 -9.36
CA GLU A 115 9.60 17.69 -9.39
C GLU A 115 9.65 18.40 -8.02
N HIS A 116 9.68 17.66 -6.91
CA HIS A 116 9.64 18.23 -5.57
C HIS A 116 11.06 18.42 -5.02
N LYS A 117 11.55 19.67 -5.04
CA LYS A 117 12.93 20.02 -4.66
C LYS A 117 13.10 20.53 -3.22
N THR A 118 12.03 20.55 -2.44
CA THR A 118 12.04 20.97 -1.03
C THR A 118 11.61 19.83 -0.13
N SER A 119 12.08 19.84 1.11
CA SER A 119 11.79 18.85 2.14
C SER A 119 10.28 18.77 2.39
N TYR A 120 9.64 19.94 2.52
CA TYR A 120 8.19 20.11 2.59
C TYR A 120 7.45 19.56 1.36
N GLY A 121 7.92 19.89 0.15
CA GLY A 121 7.28 19.44 -1.08
C GLY A 121 7.30 17.91 -1.20
N LEU A 122 8.47 17.32 -0.97
CA LEU A 122 8.67 15.87 -1.03
C LEU A 122 7.83 15.13 0.03
N TRP A 123 7.76 15.67 1.25
CA TRP A 123 6.92 15.13 2.32
C TRP A 123 5.43 15.11 1.95
N ASN A 124 4.90 16.24 1.47
CA ASN A 124 3.49 16.33 1.10
C ASN A 124 3.14 15.47 -0.11
N ALA A 125 4.03 15.37 -1.08
CA ALA A 125 3.84 14.49 -2.23
C ALA A 125 3.78 13.01 -1.81
N LEU A 126 4.69 12.59 -0.91
CA LEU A 126 4.67 11.25 -0.35
C LEU A 126 3.36 10.98 0.40
N LYS A 127 2.93 11.91 1.25
CA LYS A 127 1.67 11.80 1.99
C LYS A 127 0.47 11.70 1.04
N ALA A 128 0.40 12.57 0.03
CA ALA A 128 -0.68 12.57 -0.95
C ALA A 128 -0.76 11.26 -1.73
N ARG A 129 0.39 10.67 -2.08
CA ARG A 129 0.45 9.34 -2.72
C ARG A 129 -0.15 8.24 -1.85
N ILE A 130 0.16 8.26 -0.55
CA ILE A 130 -0.30 7.25 0.41
C ILE A 130 -1.81 7.40 0.66
N ASP A 131 -2.27 8.64 0.84
CA ASP A 131 -3.68 8.96 0.96
C ASP A 131 -4.47 8.55 -0.30
N GLY A 132 -3.92 8.83 -1.48
CA GLY A 132 -4.49 8.43 -2.77
C GLY A 132 -4.61 6.91 -2.90
N ASN A 133 -3.55 6.16 -2.58
CA ASN A 133 -3.54 4.70 -2.61
C ASN A 133 -4.58 4.11 -1.62
N THR A 134 -4.66 4.67 -0.41
CA THR A 134 -5.62 4.25 0.60
C THR A 134 -7.06 4.49 0.15
N LYS A 135 -7.34 5.65 -0.46
CA LYS A 135 -8.66 5.96 -1.03
C LYS A 135 -9.02 5.01 -2.17
N LEU A 136 -8.09 4.76 -3.10
CA LEU A 136 -8.29 3.83 -4.21
C LEU A 136 -8.58 2.41 -3.73
N LYS A 137 -7.82 1.90 -2.74
CA LYS A 137 -8.06 0.59 -2.13
C LYS A 137 -9.46 0.50 -1.51
N LYS A 138 -9.88 1.53 -0.76
CA LYS A 138 -11.22 1.58 -0.15
C LYS A 138 -12.32 1.61 -1.21
N MET A 139 -12.17 2.46 -2.24
CA MET A 139 -13.15 2.55 -3.34
C MET A 139 -13.28 1.22 -4.07
N LYS A 140 -12.16 0.60 -4.47
CA LYS A 140 -12.17 -0.72 -5.11
C LYS A 140 -12.84 -1.78 -4.21
N GLY A 141 -12.55 -1.79 -2.91
CA GLY A 141 -13.21 -2.70 -1.98
C GLY A 141 -14.72 -2.47 -1.84
N THR A 142 -15.18 -1.21 -1.90
CA THR A 142 -16.61 -0.89 -1.93
C THR A 142 -17.26 -1.35 -3.23
N ASP A 143 -16.62 -1.15 -4.37
CA ASP A 143 -17.15 -1.55 -5.68
C ASP A 143 -17.24 -3.08 -5.79
N ILE A 144 -16.21 -3.81 -5.36
CA ILE A 144 -16.22 -5.29 -5.33
C ILE A 144 -17.31 -5.83 -4.39
N ARG A 145 -17.53 -5.20 -3.23
CA ARG A 145 -18.63 -5.60 -2.33
C ARG A 145 -19.99 -5.42 -2.98
N LYS A 146 -20.21 -4.31 -3.68
CA LYS A 146 -21.45 -4.08 -4.44
C LYS A 146 -21.60 -5.08 -5.58
N GLU A 147 -20.52 -5.43 -6.27
CA GLU A 147 -20.55 -6.43 -7.34
C GLU A 147 -20.90 -7.81 -6.79
N PHE A 148 -20.41 -8.16 -5.60
CA PHE A 148 -20.80 -9.39 -4.89
C PHE A 148 -22.26 -9.39 -4.46
N GLU A 149 -22.74 -8.32 -3.81
CA GLU A 149 -24.14 -8.21 -3.35
C GLU A 149 -25.15 -8.18 -4.50
N ASN A 150 -24.77 -7.65 -5.67
CA ASN A 150 -25.63 -7.54 -6.85
C ASN A 150 -25.26 -8.56 -7.93
N PHE A 151 -24.47 -9.59 -7.59
CA PHE A 151 -24.09 -10.60 -8.56
C PHE A 151 -25.34 -11.33 -9.05
N ASN A 152 -25.55 -11.33 -10.35
CA ASN A 152 -26.73 -11.96 -10.94
C ASN A 152 -26.42 -12.52 -12.33
N PHE A 153 -27.29 -13.40 -12.80
CA PHE A 153 -27.29 -13.90 -14.15
C PHE A 153 -27.55 -12.78 -15.17
N ILE A 154 -26.83 -12.81 -16.29
CA ILE A 154 -26.90 -11.79 -17.34
C ILE A 154 -27.44 -12.39 -18.64
N GLY A 155 -28.68 -12.02 -18.99
CA GLY A 155 -29.24 -12.19 -20.33
C GLY A 155 -29.37 -13.64 -20.78
N ASN A 156 -28.48 -14.08 -21.68
CA ASN A 156 -28.45 -15.45 -22.21
C ASN A 156 -27.06 -16.09 -22.04
N GLU A 157 -26.36 -15.73 -20.96
CA GLU A 157 -25.07 -16.34 -20.66
C GLU A 157 -25.21 -17.84 -20.33
N SER A 158 -24.15 -18.61 -20.55
CA SER A 158 -24.10 -20.01 -20.14
C SER A 158 -23.79 -20.13 -18.66
N LEU A 159 -24.10 -21.29 -18.07
CA LEU A 159 -23.72 -21.59 -16.68
C LEU A 159 -22.19 -21.50 -16.50
N GLU A 160 -21.42 -21.99 -17.48
CA GLU A 160 -19.95 -21.89 -17.47
C GLU A 160 -19.46 -20.43 -17.46
N ALA A 161 -20.11 -19.54 -18.22
CA ALA A 161 -19.80 -18.12 -18.23
C ALA A 161 -20.13 -17.47 -16.88
N LEU A 162 -21.28 -17.78 -16.28
CA LEU A 162 -21.66 -17.33 -14.93
C LEU A 162 -20.64 -17.78 -13.88
N ILE A 163 -20.27 -19.07 -13.88
CA ILE A 163 -19.25 -19.65 -12.98
C ILE A 163 -17.91 -18.93 -13.15
N THR A 164 -17.50 -18.67 -14.39
CA THR A 164 -16.24 -17.98 -14.69
C THR A 164 -16.24 -16.55 -14.14
N ARG A 165 -17.34 -15.79 -14.34
CA ARG A 165 -17.49 -14.45 -13.76
C ARG A 165 -17.45 -14.50 -12.23
N TYR A 166 -18.12 -15.49 -11.64
CA TYR A 166 -18.16 -15.63 -10.18
C TYR A 166 -16.78 -15.95 -9.59
N ARG A 167 -16.04 -16.88 -10.20
CA ARG A 167 -14.65 -17.21 -9.81
C ARG A 167 -13.72 -15.99 -9.93
N HIS A 168 -13.92 -15.17 -10.97
CA HIS A 168 -13.18 -13.92 -11.13
C HIS A 168 -13.49 -12.94 -10.00
N LEU A 169 -14.77 -12.75 -9.67
CA LEU A 169 -15.21 -11.88 -8.58
C LEU A 169 -14.62 -12.32 -7.23
N LEU A 170 -14.64 -13.61 -6.90
CA LEU A 170 -14.03 -14.15 -5.68
C LEU A 170 -12.51 -13.93 -5.62
N THR A 171 -11.85 -13.94 -6.77
CA THR A 171 -10.42 -13.61 -6.85
C THR A 171 -10.17 -12.15 -6.51
N GLU A 172 -11.01 -11.23 -6.99
CA GLU A 172 -10.90 -9.80 -6.69
C GLU A 172 -11.28 -9.48 -5.23
N VAL A 173 -12.29 -10.16 -4.67
CA VAL A 173 -12.64 -10.14 -3.23
C VAL A 173 -11.42 -10.50 -2.39
N ARG A 174 -10.75 -11.61 -2.70
CA ARG A 174 -9.55 -12.06 -1.99
C ARG A 174 -8.41 -11.05 -2.10
N LYS A 175 -8.19 -10.45 -3.28
CA LYS A 175 -7.15 -9.41 -3.48
C LYS A 175 -7.42 -8.14 -2.67
N CYS A 176 -8.67 -7.83 -2.37
CA CYS A 176 -9.05 -6.70 -1.54
C CYS A 176 -9.01 -7.02 -0.04
N GLY A 177 -8.70 -8.26 0.36
CA GLY A 177 -8.71 -8.71 1.76
C GLY A 177 -10.12 -8.77 2.36
N ILE A 178 -11.14 -8.92 1.52
CA ILE A 178 -12.52 -9.13 1.97
C ILE A 178 -12.72 -10.63 2.18
N GLU A 179 -13.27 -11.01 3.33
CA GLU A 179 -13.57 -12.40 3.66
C GLU A 179 -15.08 -12.61 3.67
N TYR A 180 -15.52 -13.65 2.97
CA TYR A 180 -16.88 -14.18 3.02
C TYR A 180 -16.80 -15.65 3.45
N THR A 181 -17.79 -16.11 4.22
CA THR A 181 -17.93 -17.52 4.57
C THR A 181 -18.27 -18.35 3.34
N GLU A 182 -18.09 -19.67 3.41
CA GLU A 182 -18.52 -20.54 2.32
C GLU A 182 -20.04 -20.48 2.10
N GLU A 183 -20.81 -20.31 3.18
CA GLU A 183 -22.27 -20.13 3.13
C GLU A 183 -22.65 -18.86 2.37
N GLU A 184 -22.04 -17.71 2.69
CA GLU A 184 -22.29 -16.45 1.98
C GLU A 184 -21.94 -16.54 0.49
N LYS A 185 -20.87 -17.28 0.14
CA LYS A 185 -20.50 -17.52 -1.26
C LYS A 185 -21.50 -18.42 -1.98
N ILE A 186 -22.00 -19.45 -1.31
CA ILE A 186 -23.00 -20.34 -1.89
C ILE A 186 -24.31 -19.60 -2.08
N ASP A 187 -24.75 -18.82 -1.08
CA ASP A 187 -25.99 -18.04 -1.15
C ASP A 187 -25.94 -17.01 -2.28
N CYS A 188 -24.87 -16.22 -2.37
CA CYS A 188 -24.67 -15.25 -3.45
C CYS A 188 -24.73 -15.91 -4.83
N PHE A 189 -24.08 -17.07 -5.00
CA PHE A 189 -24.09 -17.77 -6.28
C PHE A 189 -25.45 -18.41 -6.58
N ALA A 190 -26.10 -18.97 -5.57
CA ALA A 190 -27.41 -19.58 -5.69
C ALA A 190 -28.50 -18.57 -6.05
N ASP A 191 -28.47 -17.38 -5.45
CA ASP A 191 -29.41 -16.29 -5.71
C ASP A 191 -29.19 -15.67 -7.10
N ALA A 192 -27.99 -15.81 -7.66
CA ALA A 192 -27.66 -15.38 -9.00
C ALA A 192 -28.09 -16.37 -10.10
N LEU A 193 -28.51 -17.59 -9.77
CA LEU A 193 -28.87 -18.60 -10.77
C LEU A 193 -30.24 -18.31 -11.41
N PRO A 194 -30.43 -18.61 -12.70
CA PRO A 194 -31.76 -18.54 -13.33
C PRO A 194 -32.80 -19.42 -12.65
N GLU A 195 -34.07 -19.03 -12.71
CA GLU A 195 -35.20 -19.71 -12.04
C GLU A 195 -35.28 -21.22 -12.30
N LYS A 196 -34.83 -21.69 -13.47
CA LYS A 196 -34.80 -23.13 -13.82
C LYS A 196 -33.98 -23.98 -12.84
N TRP A 197 -33.05 -23.38 -12.10
CA TRP A 197 -32.20 -24.06 -11.12
C TRP A 197 -32.78 -24.07 -9.70
N ASN A 198 -33.85 -23.31 -9.42
CA ASN A 198 -34.40 -23.12 -8.07
C ASN A 198 -34.73 -24.45 -7.36
N SER A 199 -35.29 -25.41 -8.09
CA SER A 199 -35.64 -26.73 -7.51
C SER A 199 -34.40 -27.49 -7.05
N LEU A 200 -33.30 -27.43 -7.81
CA LEU A 200 -32.06 -28.10 -7.47
C LEU A 200 -31.35 -27.39 -6.31
N VAL A 201 -31.33 -26.06 -6.33
CA VAL A 201 -30.76 -25.23 -5.26
C VAL A 201 -31.44 -25.55 -3.92
N LEU A 202 -32.77 -25.66 -3.89
CA LEU A 202 -33.52 -26.00 -2.68
C LEU A 202 -33.09 -27.36 -2.12
N ILE A 203 -32.99 -28.38 -2.98
CA ILE A 203 -32.56 -29.73 -2.60
C ILE A 203 -31.11 -29.71 -2.08
N LEU A 204 -30.22 -28.96 -2.71
CA LEU A 204 -28.81 -28.86 -2.28
C LEU A 204 -28.67 -28.16 -0.94
N ARG A 205 -29.47 -27.11 -0.67
CA ARG A 205 -29.47 -26.41 0.62
C ARG A 205 -29.99 -27.27 1.77
N GLU A 206 -31.05 -28.06 1.55
CA GLU A 206 -31.65 -28.90 2.60
C GLU A 206 -30.79 -30.11 2.98
N ASN A 207 -30.04 -30.67 2.04
CA ASN A 207 -29.38 -31.96 2.24
C ASN A 207 -27.94 -31.89 2.75
N LEU A 208 -27.27 -30.73 2.73
CA LEU A 208 -25.80 -30.67 2.88
C LEU A 208 -25.29 -29.46 3.68
N PRO A 209 -25.49 -29.45 5.02
CA PRO A 209 -24.81 -28.49 5.88
C PRO A 209 -23.29 -28.72 5.83
N GLY A 210 -22.52 -27.64 5.60
CA GLY A 210 -21.05 -27.67 5.53
C GLY A 210 -20.44 -27.92 4.14
N MET A 211 -21.23 -27.79 3.08
CA MET A 211 -20.76 -27.84 1.70
C MET A 211 -19.83 -26.65 1.37
N THR A 212 -18.82 -26.91 0.54
CA THR A 212 -17.96 -25.86 -0.05
C THR A 212 -18.53 -25.35 -1.37
N LEU A 213 -18.19 -24.12 -1.75
CA LEU A 213 -18.62 -23.56 -3.04
C LEU A 213 -18.21 -24.44 -4.23
N VAL A 214 -17.06 -25.11 -4.13
CA VAL A 214 -16.54 -25.99 -5.19
C VAL A 214 -17.48 -27.18 -5.40
N GLU A 215 -17.90 -27.84 -4.32
CA GLU A 215 -18.82 -28.97 -4.38
C GLU A 215 -20.21 -28.54 -4.87
N PHE A 216 -20.66 -27.34 -4.48
CA PHE A 216 -21.91 -26.77 -4.97
C PHE A 216 -21.89 -26.57 -6.49
N ILE A 217 -20.83 -25.96 -7.02
CA ILE A 217 -20.66 -25.74 -8.46
C ILE A 217 -20.54 -27.07 -9.21
N GLN A 218 -19.80 -28.04 -8.68
CA GLN A 218 -19.64 -29.34 -9.33
C GLN A 218 -20.98 -30.08 -9.49
N LYS A 219 -21.83 -30.06 -8.45
CA LYS A 219 -23.16 -30.68 -8.53
C LYS A 219 -24.10 -29.99 -9.52
N LEU A 220 -23.91 -28.69 -9.76
CA LEU A 220 -24.62 -27.94 -10.79
C LEU A 220 -24.16 -28.32 -12.20
N GLU A 221 -22.86 -28.58 -12.39
CA GLU A 221 -22.29 -29.01 -13.67
C GLU A 221 -22.66 -30.47 -14.03
N GLU A 222 -23.07 -31.29 -13.05
CA GLU A 222 -23.47 -32.70 -13.22
C GLU A 222 -24.94 -32.91 -13.64
N GLN A 223 -25.75 -31.84 -13.76
CA GLN A 223 -27.15 -31.90 -14.22
C GLN A 223 -27.31 -31.63 -15.72
#